data_AF-A0A4V1V1D8-F1
#
_entry.id   AF-A0A4V1V1D8-F1
#
_cell.length_a   1.000
_cell.length_b   1.000
_cell.length_c   1.000
_cell.angle_alpha   90.00
_cell.angle_beta   90.00
_cell.angle_gamma   90.00
#
_symmetry.space_group_name_H-M   'P 1'
#
loop_
_entity.id
_entity.type
_entity.pdbx_description
1 polymer ?
#
loop_
_entity_poly.entity_id
_entity_poly.type
_entity_poly.pdbx_seq_one_letter_code
_entity_poly.pdbx_strand_id
1 'polypeptide(L)'
;MTSEDRPLDTSILSALVDRPDADELWKDLDLRWDTGRIDQTSRLAPMLLEAGLAELVDGGSALNRKGMLFAARLLLPLHGLVDDKNPSAQVGSYAIKRLISTGKNSTIYMAEHAILGNKVVLKLLRPGASEDIVGALRHLGTAELHPAIVRPIDYATLPVDDIFGRTATVDRLIFPMVEGVHFSDFVAQRSS
;
A
#
# COMPACT_ATOMS: atom_id res chain seq x y z
N MET A 1 13.42 17.41 19.32
CA MET A 1 12.45 17.43 18.21
C MET A 1 12.94 16.45 17.17
N THR A 2 12.36 15.25 17.14
CA THR A 2 12.62 14.27 16.07
C THR A 2 12.08 14.84 14.75
N SER A 3 12.72 14.53 13.62
CA SER A 3 12.40 15.09 12.29
C SER A 3 11.03 14.68 11.73
N GLU A 4 10.22 13.94 12.49
CA GLU A 4 8.99 13.29 12.00
C GLU A 4 7.80 14.23 11.79
N ASP A 5 7.82 15.43 12.37
CA ASP A 5 6.64 16.32 12.41
C ASP A 5 6.65 17.48 11.40
N ARG A 6 7.60 17.55 10.45
CA ARG A 6 7.41 18.49 9.35
C ARG A 6 6.21 18.06 8.48
N PRO A 7 5.20 18.92 8.30
CA PRO A 7 4.13 18.66 7.35
C PRO A 7 4.75 18.56 5.97
N LEU A 8 4.38 17.51 5.23
CA LEU A 8 4.77 17.35 3.83
C LEU A 8 4.20 18.51 3.03
N ASP A 9 5.08 19.23 2.32
CA ASP A 9 4.64 20.24 1.39
C ASP A 9 4.00 19.55 0.18
N THR A 10 2.68 19.53 0.15
CA THR A 10 1.90 18.91 -0.93
C THR A 10 2.14 19.57 -2.29
N SER A 11 2.59 20.83 -2.31
CA SER A 11 2.90 21.53 -3.57
C SER A 11 4.14 20.92 -4.25
N ILE A 12 5.17 20.55 -3.48
CA ILE A 12 6.37 19.87 -3.97
C ILE A 12 6.01 18.49 -4.53
N LEU A 13 5.15 17.74 -3.83
CA LEU A 13 4.72 16.41 -4.28
C LEU A 13 3.91 16.45 -5.58
N SER A 14 2.98 17.40 -5.71
CA SER A 14 2.23 17.58 -6.96
C SER A 14 3.17 17.95 -8.09
N ALA A 15 4.05 18.93 -7.85
CA ALA A 15 5.02 19.38 -8.85
C ALA A 15 5.97 18.27 -9.31
N LEU A 16 6.28 17.28 -8.47
CA LEU A 16 7.08 16.10 -8.85
C LEU A 16 6.30 15.11 -9.72
N VAL A 17 5.02 14.89 -9.46
CA VAL A 17 4.17 13.96 -10.20
C VAL A 17 3.79 14.53 -11.57
N ASP A 18 3.55 15.83 -11.65
CA ASP A 18 3.08 16.49 -12.87
C ASP A 18 4.23 16.80 -13.87
N ARG A 19 5.46 16.34 -13.60
CA ARG A 19 6.61 16.60 -14.48
C ARG A 19 6.52 15.77 -15.76
N PRO A 20 6.86 16.34 -16.92
CA PRO A 20 6.96 15.57 -18.16
C PRO A 20 8.00 14.44 -18.11
N ASP A 21 9.05 14.60 -17.29
CA ASP A 21 10.15 13.63 -17.10
C ASP A 21 9.99 12.76 -15.84
N ALA A 22 8.81 12.73 -15.22
CA ALA A 22 8.58 12.03 -13.94
C ALA A 22 8.94 10.53 -14.01
N ASP A 23 8.51 9.83 -15.05
CA ASP A 23 8.77 8.39 -15.20
C ASP A 23 10.27 8.10 -15.31
N GLU A 24 11.03 8.91 -16.05
CA GLU A 24 12.49 8.79 -16.16
C GLU A 24 13.15 9.03 -14.80
N LEU A 25 12.72 10.07 -14.06
CA LEU A 25 13.24 10.38 -12.73
C LEU A 25 13.02 9.23 -11.72
N TRP A 26 11.83 8.63 -11.73
CA TRP A 26 11.51 7.49 -10.85
C TRP A 26 12.21 6.19 -11.24
N LYS A 27 12.46 6.00 -12.53
CA LYS A 27 13.27 4.89 -13.03
C LYS A 27 14.72 5.04 -12.59
N ASP A 28 15.30 6.22 -12.82
CA ASP A 28 16.69 6.58 -12.47
C ASP A 28 16.96 6.56 -10.96
N LEU A 29 15.92 6.67 -10.12
CA LEU A 29 16.04 6.59 -8.65
C LEU A 29 16.58 5.23 -8.17
N ASP A 30 16.44 4.17 -8.97
CA ASP A 30 16.84 2.78 -8.64
C ASP A 30 16.44 2.36 -7.22
N LEU A 31 15.15 2.53 -6.89
CA LEU A 31 14.62 2.21 -5.56
C LEU A 31 14.69 0.71 -5.28
N ARG A 32 15.34 0.35 -4.17
CA ARG A 32 15.32 -0.99 -3.59
C ARG A 32 14.22 -1.10 -2.54
N TRP A 33 13.15 -1.82 -2.86
CA TRP A 33 11.94 -1.89 -2.04
C TRP A 33 12.13 -2.50 -0.65
N ASP A 34 13.08 -3.42 -0.50
CA ASP A 34 13.38 -4.13 0.75
C ASP A 34 14.05 -3.25 1.80
N THR A 35 14.88 -2.31 1.35
CA THR A 35 15.74 -1.47 2.20
C THR A 35 15.36 0.01 2.12
N GLY A 36 14.51 0.39 1.17
CA GLY A 36 14.20 1.78 0.84
C GLY A 36 15.39 2.55 0.23
N ARG A 37 16.53 1.90 -0.03
CA ARG A 37 17.72 2.57 -0.57
C ARG A 37 17.46 3.07 -1.98
N ILE A 38 18.00 4.25 -2.27
CA ILE A 38 17.91 4.93 -3.57
C ILE A 38 19.30 5.29 -4.08
N ASP A 39 19.44 5.41 -5.39
CA ASP A 39 20.65 5.96 -6.01
C ASP A 39 20.79 7.45 -5.68
N GLN A 40 21.86 7.81 -4.96
CA GLN A 40 22.14 9.19 -4.58
C GLN A 40 22.52 10.08 -5.77
N THR A 41 22.97 9.48 -6.86
CA THR A 41 23.32 10.21 -8.09
C THR A 41 22.09 10.57 -8.92
N SER A 42 20.92 9.99 -8.59
CA SER A 42 19.65 10.32 -9.23
C SER A 42 19.27 11.78 -9.02
N ARG A 43 18.75 12.41 -10.08
CA ARG A 43 18.20 13.78 -10.05
C ARG A 43 17.05 13.93 -9.07
N LEU A 44 16.34 12.84 -8.75
CA LEU A 44 15.19 12.84 -7.85
C LEU A 44 15.58 12.76 -6.37
N ALA A 45 16.75 12.18 -6.05
CA ALA A 45 17.22 12.01 -4.68
C ALA A 45 17.29 13.31 -3.85
N PRO A 46 17.91 14.43 -4.33
CA PRO A 46 17.95 15.68 -3.56
C PRO A 46 16.56 16.27 -3.31
N MET A 47 15.62 16.15 -4.27
CA MET A 47 14.25 16.64 -4.12
C MET A 47 13.49 15.87 -3.04
N LEU A 48 13.69 14.55 -2.97
CA LEU A 48 13.08 13.70 -1.94
C LEU A 48 13.66 13.99 -0.54
N LEU A 49 14.95 14.30 -0.45
CA LEU A 49 15.59 14.74 0.80
C LEU A 49 15.03 16.09 1.27
N GLU A 50 14.93 17.07 0.36
CA GLU A 50 14.37 18.40 0.64
C GLU A 50 12.90 18.32 1.09
N ALA A 51 12.12 17.45 0.45
CA ALA A 51 10.71 17.20 0.79
C ALA A 51 10.51 16.38 2.09
N GLY A 52 11.59 15.90 2.72
CA GLY A 52 11.50 15.05 3.91
C GLY A 52 10.90 13.67 3.64
N LEU A 53 11.03 13.16 2.42
CA LEU A 53 10.64 11.80 2.02
C LEU A 53 11.81 10.81 2.05
N ALA A 54 13.04 11.31 2.02
CA ALA A 54 14.26 10.53 2.16
C ALA A 54 15.10 11.06 3.32
N GLU A 55 16.03 10.24 3.78
CA GLU A 55 17.03 10.57 4.79
C GLU A 55 18.40 10.00 4.42
N LEU A 56 19.44 10.61 4.98
CA LEU A 56 20.81 10.09 4.87
C LEU A 56 20.97 8.92 5.84
N VAL A 57 21.48 7.81 5.33
CA VAL A 57 21.77 6.59 6.09
C VAL A 57 23.21 6.17 5.85
N ASP A 58 23.74 5.27 6.65
CA ASP A 58 25.10 4.75 6.44
C ASP A 58 25.25 4.19 5.02
N GLY A 59 26.20 4.76 4.26
CA GLY A 59 26.49 4.37 2.88
C GLY A 59 25.44 4.78 1.84
N GLY A 60 24.57 5.76 2.11
CA GLY A 60 23.70 6.30 1.07
C GLY A 60 22.51 7.13 1.55
N SER A 61 21.46 7.15 0.73
CA SER A 61 20.16 7.72 1.07
C SER A 61 19.11 6.62 1.02
N ALA A 62 18.10 6.71 1.88
CA ALA A 62 16.96 5.81 1.88
C ALA A 62 15.66 6.61 2.00
N LEU A 63 14.60 6.10 1.39
CA LEU A 63 13.25 6.60 1.64
C LEU A 63 12.86 6.29 3.08
N ASN A 64 12.39 7.29 3.81
CA ASN A 64 11.76 7.06 5.10
C ASN A 64 10.35 6.48 4.89
N ARG A 65 9.63 6.23 5.99
CA ARG A 65 8.26 5.68 5.93
C ARG A 65 7.31 6.47 5.01
N LYS A 66 7.37 7.81 5.05
CA LYS A 66 6.52 8.67 4.20
C LYS A 66 6.94 8.55 2.73
N GLY A 67 8.25 8.51 2.44
CA GLY A 67 8.79 8.28 1.11
C GLY A 67 8.39 6.94 0.52
N MET A 68 8.51 5.86 1.30
CA MET A 68 8.10 4.52 0.87
C MET A 68 6.61 4.47 0.51
N LEU A 69 5.74 5.07 1.33
CA LEU A 69 4.31 5.15 1.04
C LEU A 69 4.01 5.97 -0.22
N PHE A 70 4.73 7.06 -0.42
CA PHE A 70 4.58 7.91 -1.60
C PHE A 70 5.00 7.17 -2.87
N ALA A 71 6.21 6.59 -2.88
CA ALA A 71 6.71 5.78 -3.99
C ALA A 71 5.80 4.59 -4.26
N ALA A 72 5.36 3.86 -3.23
CA ALA A 72 4.45 2.72 -3.38
C ALA A 72 3.11 3.09 -4.03
N ARG A 73 2.62 4.32 -3.82
CA ARG A 73 1.38 4.79 -4.44
C ARG A 73 1.54 5.07 -5.94
N LEU A 74 2.71 5.56 -6.33
CA LEU A 74 3.01 5.93 -7.71
C LEU A 74 3.43 4.71 -8.54
N LEU A 75 4.28 3.86 -7.95
CA LEU A 75 5.02 2.85 -8.69
C LEU A 75 4.40 1.45 -8.61
N LEU A 76 3.62 1.14 -7.57
CA LEU A 76 3.00 -0.18 -7.46
C LEU A 76 1.57 -0.15 -8.04
N PRO A 77 1.27 -0.98 -9.05
CA PRO A 77 -0.04 -1.01 -9.72
C PRO A 77 -1.11 -1.75 -8.89
N LEU A 78 -1.10 -1.59 -7.56
CA LEU A 78 -1.98 -2.32 -6.63
C LEU A 78 -3.47 -2.04 -6.82
N HIS A 79 -3.85 -1.00 -7.56
CA HIS A 79 -5.25 -0.67 -7.84
C HIS A 79 -5.73 -1.23 -9.19
N GLY A 80 -4.80 -1.54 -10.09
CA GLY A 80 -5.07 -2.09 -11.42
C GLY A 80 -4.92 -3.61 -11.50
N LEU A 81 -4.91 -4.32 -10.36
CA LEU A 81 -4.78 -5.78 -10.37
C LEU A 81 -5.92 -6.46 -11.13
N VAL A 82 -7.13 -5.91 -11.08
CA VAL A 82 -8.27 -6.28 -11.93
C VAL A 82 -8.65 -5.09 -12.78
N ASP A 83 -8.69 -5.29 -14.08
CA ASP A 83 -9.23 -4.38 -15.07
C ASP A 83 -9.90 -5.17 -16.21
N ASP A 84 -10.48 -4.47 -17.19
CA ASP A 84 -11.14 -5.10 -18.35
C ASP A 84 -10.19 -5.97 -19.18
N LYS A 85 -8.87 -5.77 -19.06
CA LYS A 85 -7.84 -6.52 -19.77
C LYS A 85 -7.36 -7.74 -18.98
N ASN A 86 -7.59 -7.77 -17.66
CA ASN A 86 -7.25 -8.85 -16.75
C ASN A 86 -8.42 -9.19 -15.79
N PRO A 87 -9.55 -9.72 -16.32
CA PRO A 87 -10.70 -10.10 -15.50
C PRO A 87 -10.41 -11.31 -14.61
N SER A 88 -9.31 -12.03 -14.86
CA SER A 88 -8.94 -13.28 -14.19
C SER A 88 -7.81 -13.12 -13.18
N ALA A 89 -7.60 -11.92 -12.64
CA ALA A 89 -6.49 -11.69 -11.73
C ALA A 89 -6.60 -12.56 -10.46
N GLN A 90 -5.47 -13.16 -10.11
CA GLN A 90 -5.37 -14.02 -8.93
C GLN A 90 -4.25 -13.54 -8.02
N VAL A 91 -4.50 -13.62 -6.71
CA VAL A 91 -3.52 -13.33 -5.67
C VAL A 91 -3.41 -14.56 -4.78
N GLY A 92 -2.42 -15.41 -5.06
CA GLY A 92 -2.34 -16.76 -4.49
C GLY A 92 -3.57 -17.59 -4.84
N SER A 93 -4.24 -18.19 -3.84
CA SER A 93 -5.44 -19.01 -4.04
C SER A 93 -6.74 -18.21 -4.16
N TYR A 94 -6.69 -16.89 -4.32
CA TYR A 94 -7.87 -16.02 -4.34
C TYR A 94 -8.04 -15.36 -5.70
N ALA A 95 -9.19 -15.58 -6.33
CA ALA A 95 -9.61 -14.88 -7.53
C ALA A 95 -10.17 -13.50 -7.15
N ILE A 96 -9.54 -12.44 -7.64
CA ILE A 96 -9.98 -11.07 -7.41
C ILE A 96 -11.25 -10.82 -8.22
N LYS A 97 -12.30 -10.29 -7.58
CA LYS A 97 -13.60 -10.06 -8.22
C LYS A 97 -13.84 -8.60 -8.53
N ARG A 98 -13.54 -7.71 -7.58
CA ARG A 98 -13.65 -6.26 -7.79
C ARG A 98 -12.83 -5.49 -6.77
N LEU A 99 -12.40 -4.29 -7.14
CA LEU A 99 -11.90 -3.29 -6.23
C LEU A 99 -13.04 -2.81 -5.31
N ILE A 100 -12.80 -2.78 -4.00
CA ILE A 100 -13.72 -2.18 -3.01
C ILE A 100 -13.30 -0.74 -2.74
N SER A 101 -12.02 -0.52 -2.42
CA SER A 101 -11.52 0.81 -2.12
C SER A 101 -10.00 0.91 -2.29
N THR A 102 -9.52 2.13 -2.49
CA THR A 102 -8.10 2.47 -2.42
C THR A 102 -7.92 3.60 -1.42
N GLY A 103 -7.01 3.40 -0.48
CA GLY A 103 -6.66 4.40 0.54
C GLY A 103 -5.18 4.75 0.46
N LYS A 104 -4.71 5.62 1.36
CA LYS A 104 -3.29 6.00 1.46
C LYS A 104 -2.38 4.79 1.70
N ASN A 105 -2.77 3.91 2.62
CA ASN A 105 -1.90 2.84 3.13
C ASN A 105 -2.19 1.47 2.52
N SER A 106 -3.35 1.30 1.88
CA SER A 106 -3.75 -0.02 1.35
C SER A 106 -4.69 0.08 0.16
N THR A 107 -4.79 -1.02 -0.57
CA THR A 107 -5.87 -1.28 -1.54
C THR A 107 -6.69 -2.47 -1.06
N ILE A 108 -8.01 -2.41 -1.21
CA ILE A 108 -8.96 -3.40 -0.70
C ILE A 108 -9.76 -3.99 -1.86
N TYR A 109 -9.77 -5.32 -1.95
CA TYR A 109 -10.49 -6.08 -2.97
C TYR A 109 -11.50 -7.04 -2.36
N MET A 110 -12.60 -7.26 -3.07
CA MET A 110 -13.42 -8.45 -2.90
C MET A 110 -12.78 -9.57 -3.70
N ALA A 111 -12.63 -10.74 -3.08
CA ALA A 111 -12.10 -11.92 -3.73
C ALA A 111 -12.89 -13.17 -3.33
N GLU A 112 -12.63 -14.26 -4.03
CA GLU A 112 -13.21 -15.57 -3.76
C GLU A 112 -12.08 -16.60 -3.73
N HIS A 113 -12.07 -17.46 -2.71
CA HIS A 113 -11.09 -18.55 -2.67
C HIS A 113 -11.36 -19.53 -3.82
N ALA A 114 -10.38 -19.79 -4.67
CA ALA A 114 -10.55 -20.55 -5.92
C ALA A 114 -11.07 -21.98 -5.70
N ILE A 115 -10.69 -22.62 -4.58
CA ILE A 115 -11.13 -23.97 -4.22
C ILE A 115 -12.40 -23.97 -3.35
N LEU A 116 -12.40 -23.20 -2.25
CA LEU A 116 -13.48 -23.23 -1.24
C LEU A 116 -14.72 -22.42 -1.65
N GLY A 117 -14.61 -21.51 -2.62
CA GLY A 117 -15.71 -20.66 -3.09
C GLY A 117 -16.20 -19.60 -2.10
N ASN A 118 -15.57 -19.48 -0.92
CA ASN A 118 -15.96 -18.49 0.06
C ASN A 118 -15.48 -17.09 -0.35
N LYS A 119 -16.38 -16.10 -0.19
CA LYS A 119 -16.07 -14.68 -0.42
C LYS A 119 -15.24 -14.14 0.74
N VAL A 120 -14.19 -13.40 0.40
CA VAL A 120 -13.29 -12.74 1.35
C VAL A 120 -13.00 -11.31 0.92
N VAL A 121 -12.45 -10.54 1.85
CA VAL A 121 -11.86 -9.23 1.58
C VAL A 121 -10.34 -9.35 1.67
N LEU A 122 -9.64 -8.98 0.60
CA LEU A 122 -8.18 -8.88 0.59
C LEU A 122 -7.79 -7.43 0.81
N LYS A 123 -6.96 -7.18 1.82
CA LYS A 123 -6.36 -5.89 2.09
C LYS A 123 -4.86 -5.97 1.83
N LEU A 124 -4.42 -5.31 0.77
CA LEU A 124 -3.02 -5.22 0.36
C LEU A 124 -2.41 -3.95 0.95
N LEU A 125 -1.41 -4.08 1.83
CA LEU A 125 -0.76 -2.95 2.47
C LEU A 125 0.47 -2.50 1.68
N ARG A 126 0.55 -1.20 1.40
CA ARG A 126 1.71 -0.63 0.71
C ARG A 126 2.97 -0.71 1.59
N PRO A 127 4.16 -0.90 1.01
CA PRO A 127 5.42 -0.73 1.74
C PRO A 127 5.44 0.60 2.51
N GLY A 128 5.87 0.54 3.78
CA GLY A 128 5.84 1.68 4.72
C GLY A 128 4.51 1.91 5.44
N ALA A 129 3.44 1.15 5.14
CA ALA A 129 2.17 1.29 5.86
C ALA A 129 2.23 0.80 7.31
N SER A 130 2.99 -0.27 7.58
CA SER A 130 3.13 -0.90 8.88
C SER A 130 4.58 -1.27 9.11
N GLU A 131 5.10 -0.94 10.29
CA GLU A 131 6.47 -1.31 10.72
C GLU A 131 6.49 -2.71 11.35
N ASP A 132 5.41 -3.11 12.04
CA ASP A 132 5.29 -4.40 12.71
C ASP A 132 3.87 -4.98 12.58
N ILE A 133 3.51 -5.36 11.35
CA ILE A 133 2.20 -5.98 11.09
C ILE A 133 2.07 -7.33 11.81
N VAL A 134 3.17 -8.09 11.91
CA VAL A 134 3.18 -9.41 12.55
C VAL A 134 2.93 -9.28 14.05
N GLY A 135 3.55 -8.33 14.72
CA GLY A 135 3.28 -8.01 16.12
C GLY A 135 1.86 -7.54 16.35
N ALA A 136 1.33 -6.68 15.47
CA ALA A 136 -0.06 -6.25 15.53
C ALA A 136 -1.05 -7.43 15.40
N LEU A 137 -0.79 -8.36 14.46
CA LEU A 137 -1.59 -9.56 14.30
C LEU A 137 -1.50 -10.50 15.50
N ARG A 138 -0.32 -10.65 16.10
CA ARG A 138 -0.13 -11.44 17.33
C ARG A 138 -0.96 -10.88 18.48
N HIS A 139 -1.01 -9.55 18.61
CA HIS A 139 -1.84 -8.90 19.62
C HIS A 139 -3.34 -9.16 19.36
N LEU A 140 -3.79 -9.05 18.11
CA LEU A 140 -5.18 -9.34 17.74
C LEU A 140 -5.59 -10.80 17.96
N GLY A 141 -4.65 -11.74 17.76
CA GLY A 141 -4.90 -13.18 17.96
C GLY A 141 -5.07 -13.58 19.43
N THR A 142 -4.54 -12.79 20.37
CA THR A 142 -4.61 -13.06 21.82
C THR A 142 -5.65 -12.20 22.53
N ALA A 143 -6.15 -11.14 21.90
CA ALA A 143 -7.14 -10.26 22.48
C ALA A 143 -8.55 -10.87 22.51
N GLU A 144 -9.24 -10.72 23.64
CA GLU A 144 -10.68 -10.94 23.76
C GLU A 144 -11.43 -9.76 23.11
N LEU A 145 -11.61 -9.82 21.79
CA LEU A 145 -12.38 -8.82 21.05
C LEU A 145 -13.85 -9.22 20.96
N HIS A 146 -14.73 -8.22 20.99
CA HIS A 146 -16.17 -8.39 20.81
C HIS A 146 -16.49 -9.14 19.48
N PRO A 147 -17.50 -10.04 19.46
CA PRO A 147 -17.83 -10.84 18.26
C PRO A 147 -18.18 -10.02 17.01
N ALA A 148 -18.62 -8.77 17.17
CA ALA A 148 -18.93 -7.87 16.06
C ALA A 148 -17.69 -7.26 15.38
N ILE A 149 -16.47 -7.50 15.89
CA ILE A 149 -15.24 -7.01 15.29
C ILE A 149 -14.77 -8.01 14.22
N VAL A 150 -14.68 -7.54 12.98
CA VAL A 150 -14.11 -8.32 11.87
C VAL A 150 -12.61 -8.47 12.10
N ARG A 151 -12.16 -9.72 12.23
CA ARG A 151 -10.74 -10.06 12.40
C ARG A 151 -10.16 -10.58 11.09
N PRO A 152 -8.86 -10.38 10.83
CA PRO A 152 -8.19 -11.09 9.75
C PRO A 152 -8.20 -12.59 10.08
N ILE A 153 -8.47 -13.41 9.07
CA ILE A 153 -8.46 -14.87 9.17
C ILE A 153 -7.15 -15.47 8.67
N ASP A 154 -6.37 -14.70 7.89
CA ASP A 154 -5.08 -15.15 7.38
C ASP A 154 -4.19 -13.94 6.99
N TYR A 155 -2.88 -14.19 6.91
CA TYR A 155 -1.83 -13.24 6.55
C TYR A 155 -0.78 -13.92 5.68
N ALA A 156 -0.36 -13.24 4.62
CA ALA A 156 0.79 -13.64 3.82
C ALA A 156 1.44 -12.42 3.19
N THR A 157 2.61 -12.63 2.58
CA THR A 157 3.23 -11.63 1.70
C THR A 157 3.01 -11.98 0.24
N LEU A 158 3.06 -10.95 -0.61
CA LEU A 158 2.88 -11.06 -2.06
C LEU A 158 4.00 -10.29 -2.76
N PRO A 159 4.81 -10.93 -3.64
CA PRO A 159 5.68 -10.20 -4.54
C PRO A 159 4.84 -9.45 -5.58
N VAL A 160 5.13 -8.17 -5.77
CA VAL A 160 4.48 -7.30 -6.76
C VAL A 160 5.54 -6.49 -7.47
N ASP A 161 5.60 -6.59 -8.79
CA ASP A 161 6.50 -5.76 -9.58
C ASP A 161 5.94 -4.34 -9.69
N ASP A 162 6.83 -3.37 -9.52
CA ASP A 162 6.53 -1.98 -9.84
C ASP A 162 6.46 -1.76 -11.36
N ILE A 163 6.04 -0.56 -11.78
CA ILE A 163 5.89 -0.20 -13.20
C ILE A 163 7.22 -0.28 -14.01
N PHE A 164 8.36 -0.44 -13.35
CA PHE A 164 9.67 -0.59 -13.98
C PHE A 164 10.24 -2.02 -13.84
N GLY A 165 9.46 -2.97 -13.31
CA GLY A 165 9.85 -4.37 -13.16
C GLY A 165 10.66 -4.69 -11.90
N ARG A 166 10.73 -3.78 -10.92
CA ARG A 166 11.40 -4.05 -9.63
C ARG A 166 10.40 -4.65 -8.67
N THR A 167 10.73 -5.81 -8.09
CA THR A 167 9.83 -6.52 -7.18
C THR A 167 9.81 -5.89 -5.78
N ALA A 168 8.62 -5.53 -5.31
CA ALA A 168 8.32 -5.17 -3.93
C ALA A 168 7.63 -6.33 -3.20
N THR A 169 7.82 -6.42 -1.89
CA THR A 169 7.02 -7.31 -1.04
C THR A 169 5.88 -6.52 -0.41
N VAL A 170 4.64 -6.99 -0.59
CA VAL A 170 3.42 -6.35 -0.12
C VAL A 170 2.74 -7.27 0.90
N ASP A 171 2.38 -6.73 2.06
CA ASP A 171 1.61 -7.48 3.05
C ASP A 171 0.17 -7.66 2.59
N ARG A 172 -0.34 -8.89 2.72
CA ARG A 172 -1.71 -9.27 2.38
C ARG A 172 -2.41 -9.78 3.62
N LEU A 173 -3.48 -9.09 4.00
CA LEU A 173 -4.42 -9.54 5.02
C LEU A 173 -5.70 -10.04 4.37
N ILE A 174 -6.21 -11.16 4.88
CA ILE A 174 -7.46 -11.76 4.42
C ILE A 174 -8.48 -11.63 5.54
N PHE A 175 -9.65 -11.09 5.23
CA PHE A 175 -10.77 -10.92 6.14
C PHE A 175 -11.99 -11.69 5.62
N PRO A 176 -12.88 -12.18 6.51
CA PRO A 176 -14.17 -12.68 6.08
C PRO A 176 -14.98 -11.54 5.44
N MET A 177 -15.71 -11.84 4.37
CA MET A 177 -16.66 -10.89 3.81
C MET A 177 -17.83 -10.72 4.77
N VAL A 178 -18.14 -9.48 5.15
CA VAL A 178 -19.33 -9.13 5.92
C VAL A 178 -20.24 -8.29 5.04
N GLU A 179 -21.45 -8.79 4.81
CA GLU A 179 -22.48 -8.05 4.09
C GLU A 179 -23.20 -7.11 5.06
N GLY A 180 -23.37 -5.86 4.66
CA GLY A 180 -23.98 -4.83 5.49
C GLY A 180 -23.89 -3.44 4.87
N VAL A 181 -24.52 -2.47 5.53
CA VAL A 181 -24.50 -1.06 5.12
C VAL A 181 -23.35 -0.36 5.84
N HIS A 182 -22.55 0.43 5.13
CA HIS A 182 -21.55 1.27 5.78
C HIS A 182 -22.24 2.30 6.67
N PHE A 183 -21.66 2.60 7.83
CA PHE A 183 -22.25 3.54 8.79
C PHE A 183 -22.53 4.92 8.18
N SER A 184 -21.68 5.39 7.27
CA SER A 184 -21.89 6.63 6.50
C SER A 184 -23.22 6.63 5.75
N ASP A 185 -23.53 5.52 5.09
CA ASP A 185 -24.70 5.38 4.24
C ASP A 185 -25.95 5.25 5.12
N PHE A 186 -25.84 4.53 6.24
CA PHE A 186 -26.89 4.41 7.23
C PHE A 186 -27.27 5.77 7.85
N VAL A 187 -26.28 6.62 8.17
CA VAL A 187 -26.51 7.97 8.70
C VAL A 187 -27.13 8.89 7.65
N ALA A 188 -26.66 8.80 6.39
CA ALA A 188 -27.20 9.60 5.29
C ALA A 188 -28.70 9.33 5.07
N GLN A 189 -29.14 8.07 5.17
CA GLN A 189 -30.54 7.65 5.02
C GLN A 189 -31.48 8.15 6.14
N ARG A 190 -30.94 8.53 7.30
CA ARG A 190 -31.72 9.07 8.44
C ARG A 190 -31.87 10.59 8.42
N SER A 191 -31.08 11.27 7.60
CA SER A 191 -31.07 12.73 7.49
C SER A 191 -31.96 13.23 6.35
N SER A 192 -32.67 12.31 5.68
CA SER A 192 -33.62 12.50 4.58
C SER A 192 -35.01 12.04 5.01
#